data_AF-A0A6P6L149-F1
#
_entry.id   AF-A0A6P6L149-F1
#
_cell.length_a   1.000
_cell.length_b   1.000
_cell.length_c   1.000
_cell.angle_alpha   90.00
_cell.angle_beta   90.00
_cell.angle_gamma   90.00
#
_symmetry.space_group_name_H-M   'P 1'
#
loop_
_entity.id
_entity.type
_entity.pdbx_description
1 polymer ?
#
loop_
_entity_poly.entity_id
_entity_poly.type
_entity_poly.pdbx_seq_one_letter_code
_entity_poly.pdbx_strand_id
1 'polypeptide(L)'
;MAGDESVFLRAKDRSFKGLTEDEQKEWSGPFYFIQAADPQLGLMKAWRIGDCDSGGDEWTEEVQLTKQAVQAINKLQPRPRFLVLCGDLVHAMPGCPFREEQVKDLKEALRGSDPDIPLVFVSGNHDLGNTPTPESIEQFCRDWGDDYFSFWVGGVLCLVLNSQFFFDSSGCPELMEAHEVWLESQLQRATQTPSRHVLVFQHIPLFLNKPDEEDDYFNLQKGIRERLIQRFKQAGEKKALELYTSKSQVASVHLML
;
A
#
# COMPACT_ATOMS: atom_id res chain seq x y z
N MET A 1 31.14 4.78 -2.04
CA MET A 1 30.26 4.72 -0.84
C MET A 1 28.83 4.70 -1.37
N ALA A 2 28.30 3.51 -1.65
CA ALA A 2 26.91 3.33 -2.08
C ALA A 2 26.06 3.52 -0.82
N GLY A 3 25.59 4.75 -0.64
CA GLY A 3 24.89 5.19 0.56
C GLY A 3 23.67 4.32 0.82
N ASP A 4 23.48 4.01 2.09
CA ASP A 4 22.34 3.34 2.70
C ASP A 4 21.03 4.00 2.24
N GLU A 5 20.51 3.58 1.09
CA GLU A 5 19.14 3.94 0.68
C GLU A 5 18.23 3.30 1.71
N SER A 6 17.64 4.17 2.54
CA SER A 6 16.68 3.83 3.58
C SER A 6 15.78 2.68 3.12
N VAL A 7 15.64 1.63 3.92
CA VAL A 7 14.74 0.48 3.67
C VAL A 7 13.29 0.90 3.36
N PHE A 8 12.94 2.14 3.74
CA PHE A 8 11.65 2.79 3.50
C PHE A 8 11.51 3.46 2.12
N LEU A 9 12.58 3.59 1.33
CA LEU A 9 12.59 4.32 0.04
C LEU A 9 12.97 3.41 -1.13
N ARG A 10 12.54 2.13 -1.06
CA ARG A 10 12.82 1.14 -2.13
C ARG A 10 11.91 1.29 -3.34
N ALA A 11 10.74 1.90 -3.18
CA ALA A 11 9.86 2.28 -4.28
C ALA A 11 10.36 3.60 -4.89
N LYS A 12 10.84 3.54 -6.13
CA LYS A 12 11.42 4.69 -6.83
C LYS A 12 11.34 4.50 -8.33
N ASP A 13 11.13 5.59 -9.06
CA ASP A 13 11.02 5.61 -10.52
C ASP A 13 9.95 4.62 -11.04
N ARG A 14 8.84 4.51 -10.30
CA ARG A 14 7.69 3.62 -10.52
C ARG A 14 8.06 2.13 -10.51
N SER A 15 9.19 1.79 -9.87
CA SER A 15 9.72 0.45 -9.71
C SER A 15 10.05 0.16 -8.23
N PHE A 16 10.44 -1.08 -7.91
CA PHE A 16 10.87 -1.44 -6.56
C PHE A 16 12.26 -2.09 -6.55
N LYS A 17 13.21 -1.45 -5.86
CA LYS A 17 14.59 -1.92 -5.77
C LYS A 17 14.67 -3.31 -5.12
N GLY A 18 15.35 -4.24 -5.80
CA GLY A 18 15.57 -5.62 -5.35
C GLY A 18 14.37 -6.57 -5.54
N LEU A 19 13.30 -6.12 -6.18
CA LEU A 19 12.18 -6.94 -6.67
C LEU A 19 11.87 -6.55 -8.12
N THR A 20 12.92 -6.59 -8.96
CA THR A 20 12.86 -6.12 -10.34
C THR A 20 12.36 -7.21 -11.30
N GLU A 21 11.88 -6.80 -12.47
CA GLU A 21 11.42 -7.72 -13.50
C GLU A 21 12.51 -8.69 -13.95
N ASP A 22 13.70 -8.18 -14.26
CA ASP A 22 14.80 -9.00 -14.76
C ASP A 22 15.24 -10.09 -13.76
N GLU A 23 15.09 -9.82 -12.47
CA GLU A 23 15.48 -10.74 -11.40
C GLU A 23 14.34 -11.68 -10.96
N GLN A 24 13.09 -11.25 -11.08
CA GLN A 24 11.96 -11.89 -10.39
C GLN A 24 10.81 -12.32 -11.29
N LYS A 25 10.84 -12.06 -12.61
CA LYS A 25 9.73 -12.44 -13.51
C LYS A 25 9.55 -13.95 -13.72
N GLU A 26 10.56 -14.75 -13.43
CA GLU A 26 10.49 -16.20 -13.62
C GLU A 26 9.88 -16.88 -12.39
N TRP A 27 8.91 -17.76 -12.62
CA TRP A 27 8.29 -18.54 -11.56
C TRP A 27 9.28 -19.58 -11.01
N SER A 28 9.58 -19.49 -9.72
CA SER A 28 10.57 -20.35 -9.05
C SER A 28 9.98 -21.29 -7.99
N GLY A 29 8.67 -21.23 -7.76
CA GLY A 29 7.95 -22.07 -6.80
C GLY A 29 7.00 -21.27 -5.92
N PRO A 30 6.20 -21.96 -5.10
CA PRO A 30 5.25 -21.31 -4.21
C PRO A 30 5.98 -20.49 -3.15
N PHE A 31 5.39 -19.37 -2.79
CA PHE A 31 5.88 -18.49 -1.74
C PHE A 31 4.71 -17.81 -1.04
N TYR A 32 4.95 -17.16 0.09
CA TYR A 32 3.93 -16.36 0.74
C TYR A 32 4.45 -14.97 1.11
N PHE A 33 3.53 -14.05 1.31
CA PHE A 33 3.79 -12.70 1.78
C PHE A 33 2.80 -12.33 2.89
N ILE A 34 3.10 -11.25 3.61
CA ILE A 34 2.22 -10.71 4.64
C ILE A 34 1.59 -9.42 4.13
N GLN A 35 0.28 -9.33 4.25
CA GLN A 35 -0.45 -8.07 4.13
C GLN A 35 -0.77 -7.57 5.55
N ALA A 36 -0.40 -6.34 5.88
CA ALA A 36 -0.88 -5.61 7.03
C ALA A 36 -1.54 -4.31 6.55
N ALA A 37 -2.29 -3.65 7.42
CA ALA A 37 -2.92 -2.37 7.10
C ALA A 37 -3.13 -1.56 8.38
N ASP A 38 -3.27 -0.24 8.23
CA ASP A 38 -3.73 0.68 9.27
C ASP A 38 -2.96 0.56 10.60
N PRO A 39 -1.60 0.58 10.62
CA PRO A 39 -0.91 0.73 11.90
C PRO A 39 -1.28 2.05 12.59
N GLN A 40 -1.63 3.08 11.79
CA GLN A 40 -2.31 4.32 12.13
C GLN A 40 -1.97 4.90 13.51
N LEU A 41 -0.66 5.10 13.75
CA LEU A 41 -0.15 5.61 15.02
C LEU A 41 -0.86 6.90 15.41
N GLY A 42 -1.50 6.90 16.58
CA GLY A 42 -2.24 8.05 17.13
C GLY A 42 -3.77 7.88 17.07
N LEU A 43 -4.27 6.86 16.37
CA LEU A 43 -5.72 6.63 16.25
C LEU A 43 -6.33 6.09 17.55
N MET A 44 -5.68 5.18 18.26
CA MET A 44 -6.35 4.38 19.30
C MET A 44 -6.92 5.24 20.43
N LYS A 45 -6.12 6.20 20.92
CA LYS A 45 -6.61 7.17 21.91
C LYS A 45 -7.68 8.06 21.30
N ALA A 46 -7.40 8.66 20.15
CA ALA A 46 -8.29 9.59 19.45
C ALA A 46 -9.70 8.99 19.28
N TRP A 47 -9.77 7.73 18.83
CA TRP A 47 -10.99 6.96 18.69
C TRP A 47 -11.67 6.68 20.04
N ARG A 48 -10.91 6.23 21.06
CA ARG A 48 -11.43 5.88 22.40
C ARG A 48 -12.12 7.06 23.07
N ILE A 49 -11.62 8.28 22.87
CA ILE A 49 -12.18 9.51 23.46
C ILE A 49 -13.14 10.24 22.52
N GLY A 50 -13.27 9.80 21.26
CA GLY A 50 -14.15 10.42 20.25
C GLY A 50 -13.64 11.75 19.69
N ASP A 51 -12.33 12.00 19.75
CA ASP A 51 -11.68 13.20 19.22
C ASP A 51 -10.66 12.80 18.15
N CYS A 52 -11.15 12.39 16.99
CA CYS A 52 -10.30 11.97 15.88
C CYS A 52 -9.51 13.12 15.24
N ASP A 53 -9.93 14.37 15.46
CA ASP A 53 -9.30 15.54 14.86
C ASP A 53 -8.09 16.03 15.66
N SER A 54 -8.14 15.94 17.01
CA SER A 54 -7.10 16.48 17.89
C SER A 54 -6.54 15.49 18.91
N GLY A 55 -7.15 14.31 19.07
CA GLY A 55 -6.76 13.30 20.06
C GLY A 55 -5.58 12.40 19.67
N GLY A 56 -4.87 12.73 18.59
CA GLY A 56 -3.73 11.97 18.05
C GLY A 56 -2.37 12.28 18.68
N ASP A 57 -2.36 12.87 19.87
CA ASP A 57 -1.16 13.31 20.62
C ASP A 57 -0.47 12.18 21.41
N GLU A 58 -0.99 10.94 21.36
CA GLU A 58 -0.42 9.76 22.04
C GLU A 58 -0.56 8.51 21.16
N TRP A 59 0.54 7.78 20.97
CA TRP A 59 0.59 6.59 20.09
C TRP A 59 1.50 5.46 20.61
N THR A 60 1.74 5.42 21.93
CA THR A 60 2.65 4.42 22.51
C THR A 60 2.12 3.00 22.35
N GLU A 61 0.80 2.81 22.42
CA GLU A 61 0.14 1.51 22.28
C GLU A 61 0.35 0.95 20.87
N GLU A 62 0.10 1.75 19.84
CA GLU A 62 0.29 1.43 18.42
C GLU A 62 1.74 1.09 18.08
N VAL A 63 2.70 1.83 18.65
CA VAL A 63 4.14 1.51 18.50
C VAL A 63 4.46 0.13 19.07
N GLN A 64 3.91 -0.22 20.24
CA GLN A 64 4.16 -1.54 20.82
C GLN A 64 3.51 -2.65 20.01
N LEU A 65 2.28 -2.45 19.52
CA LEU A 65 1.60 -3.40 18.64
C LEU A 65 2.36 -3.62 17.33
N THR A 66 2.90 -2.54 16.73
CA THR A 66 3.72 -2.64 15.52
C THR A 66 5.01 -3.43 15.79
N LYS A 67 5.70 -3.14 16.91
CA LYS A 67 6.89 -3.91 17.32
C LYS A 67 6.57 -5.39 17.55
N GLN A 68 5.43 -5.72 18.15
CA GLN A 68 4.99 -7.10 18.33
C GLN A 68 4.70 -7.79 17.00
N ALA A 69 4.03 -7.11 16.06
CA ALA A 69 3.79 -7.62 14.72
C ALA A 69 5.10 -7.92 13.98
N VAL A 70 6.05 -6.98 14.00
CA VAL A 70 7.41 -7.16 13.46
C VAL A 70 8.11 -8.38 14.07
N GLN A 71 8.08 -8.52 15.40
CA GLN A 71 8.67 -9.67 16.08
C GLN A 71 7.99 -10.99 15.72
N ALA A 72 6.68 -10.99 15.50
CA ALA A 72 5.95 -12.18 15.07
C ALA A 72 6.32 -12.56 13.62
N ILE A 73 6.38 -11.59 12.71
CA ILE A 73 6.73 -11.78 11.30
C ILE A 73 8.15 -12.34 11.17
N ASN A 74 9.13 -11.80 11.93
CA ASN A 74 10.51 -12.28 11.92
C ASN A 74 10.66 -13.74 12.38
N LYS A 75 9.69 -14.30 13.11
CA LYS A 75 9.72 -15.70 13.59
C LYS A 75 9.16 -16.69 12.57
N LEU A 76 8.50 -16.22 11.51
CA LEU A 76 7.86 -17.10 10.52
C LEU A 76 8.90 -17.87 9.69
N GLN A 77 8.61 -19.14 9.42
CA GLN A 77 9.46 -20.06 8.65
C GLN A 77 8.60 -20.88 7.67
N PRO A 78 8.94 -20.93 6.34
CA PRO A 78 10.01 -20.15 5.70
C PRO A 78 9.74 -18.65 5.81
N ARG A 79 10.72 -17.78 5.56
CA ARG A 79 10.54 -16.32 5.69
C ARG A 79 9.53 -15.79 4.63
N PRO A 80 8.68 -14.79 4.95
CA PRO A 80 7.83 -14.15 3.95
C PRO A 80 8.68 -13.48 2.86
N ARG A 81 8.18 -13.45 1.62
CA ARG A 81 8.90 -12.78 0.51
C ARG A 81 8.90 -11.27 0.58
N PHE A 82 7.87 -10.69 1.20
CA PHE A 82 7.75 -9.26 1.52
C PHE A 82 6.62 -9.05 2.54
N LEU A 83 6.60 -7.87 3.14
CA LEU A 83 5.49 -7.33 3.94
C LEU A 83 4.95 -6.10 3.23
N VAL A 84 3.65 -6.06 2.95
CA VAL A 84 2.96 -4.87 2.43
C VAL A 84 2.11 -4.23 3.52
N LEU A 85 2.19 -2.90 3.67
CA LEU A 85 1.33 -2.11 4.55
C LEU A 85 0.35 -1.29 3.71
N CYS A 86 -0.93 -1.67 3.74
CA CYS A 86 -2.01 -1.12 2.92
C CYS A 86 -2.58 0.21 3.46
N GLY A 87 -1.76 1.26 3.53
CA GLY A 87 -2.20 2.63 3.83
C GLY A 87 -2.50 2.91 5.31
N ASP A 88 -2.80 4.18 5.55
CA ASP A 88 -3.04 4.80 6.85
C ASP A 88 -1.95 4.45 7.84
N LEU A 89 -0.72 4.83 7.46
CA LEU A 89 0.48 4.50 8.22
C LEU A 89 0.50 5.24 9.56
N VAL A 90 0.08 6.51 9.56
CA VAL A 90 -0.02 7.36 10.76
C VAL A 90 -1.38 8.04 10.81
N HIS A 91 -1.84 8.43 12.00
CA HIS A 91 -3.15 9.07 12.16
C HIS A 91 -3.15 10.54 11.76
N ALA A 92 -2.08 11.28 12.02
CA ALA A 92 -2.02 12.70 11.70
C ALA A 92 -1.96 12.92 10.19
N MET A 93 -3.01 13.51 9.62
CA MET A 93 -3.09 13.88 8.20
C MET A 93 -1.99 14.87 7.79
N PRO A 94 -1.69 15.03 6.49
CA PRO A 94 -0.75 16.05 6.02
C PRO A 94 -1.09 17.44 6.57
N GLY A 95 -0.08 18.11 7.13
CA GLY A 95 -0.23 19.43 7.75
C GLY A 95 -0.76 19.45 9.19
N CYS A 96 -1.17 18.30 9.75
CA CYS A 96 -1.58 18.20 11.15
C CYS A 96 -0.38 18.09 12.11
N PRO A 97 -0.52 18.51 13.38
CA PRO A 97 0.48 18.27 14.42
C PRO A 97 0.82 16.78 14.60
N PHE A 98 1.99 16.50 15.16
CA PHE A 98 2.48 15.15 15.51
C PHE A 98 2.82 14.21 14.35
N ARG A 99 2.51 14.58 13.10
CA ARG A 99 2.76 13.72 11.93
C ARG A 99 4.22 13.31 11.80
N GLU A 100 5.14 14.24 11.94
CA GLU A 100 6.58 13.95 11.80
C GLU A 100 7.05 12.97 12.88
N GLU A 101 6.59 13.13 14.12
CA GLU A 101 6.89 12.25 15.24
C GLU A 101 6.26 10.87 15.09
N GLN A 102 4.99 10.78 14.66
CA GLN A 102 4.33 9.51 14.36
C GLN A 102 5.04 8.76 13.22
N VAL A 103 5.42 9.45 12.13
CA VAL A 103 6.15 8.84 11.01
C VAL A 103 7.51 8.32 11.47
N LYS A 104 8.23 9.13 12.27
CA LYS A 104 9.52 8.74 12.83
C LYS A 104 9.40 7.49 13.70
N ASP A 105 8.45 7.45 14.63
CA ASP A 105 8.30 6.34 15.57
C ASP A 105 7.79 5.06 14.88
N LEU A 106 6.94 5.20 13.86
CA LEU A 106 6.55 4.07 13.00
C LEU A 106 7.78 3.51 12.27
N LYS A 107 8.59 4.35 11.64
CA LYS A 107 9.84 3.92 11.00
C LYS A 107 10.77 3.24 12.01
N GLU A 108 10.90 3.76 13.22
CA GLU A 108 11.69 3.12 14.27
C GLU A 108 11.15 1.75 14.69
N ALA A 109 9.82 1.57 14.78
CA ALA A 109 9.21 0.27 15.04
C ALA A 109 9.46 -0.72 13.89
N LEU A 110 9.28 -0.28 12.64
CA LEU A 110 9.44 -1.11 11.44
C LEU A 110 10.90 -1.47 11.14
N ARG A 111 11.89 -0.67 11.59
CA ARG A 111 13.32 -1.00 11.49
C ARG A 111 13.70 -2.31 12.16
N GLY A 112 12.88 -2.83 13.06
CA GLY A 112 13.07 -4.14 13.67
C GLY A 112 12.78 -5.31 12.73
N SER A 113 12.21 -5.07 11.55
CA SER A 113 11.94 -6.12 10.54
C SER A 113 13.25 -6.74 10.07
N ASP A 114 13.23 -8.04 9.82
CA ASP A 114 14.36 -8.75 9.23
C ASP A 114 14.73 -8.07 7.89
N PRO A 115 16.00 -7.65 7.69
CA PRO A 115 16.43 -6.94 6.49
C PRO A 115 16.17 -7.69 5.17
N ASP A 116 16.04 -9.02 5.22
CA ASP A 116 15.71 -9.86 4.07
C ASP A 116 14.21 -9.84 3.73
N ILE A 117 13.35 -9.18 4.52
CA ILE A 117 11.93 -8.97 4.24
C ILE A 117 11.74 -7.55 3.71
N PRO A 118 11.59 -7.36 2.38
CA PRO A 118 11.24 -6.07 1.82
C PRO A 118 9.93 -5.53 2.40
N LEU A 119 9.92 -4.25 2.75
CA LEU A 119 8.74 -3.50 3.15
C LEU A 119 8.17 -2.75 1.95
N VAL A 120 6.89 -2.96 1.66
CA VAL A 120 6.14 -2.32 0.58
C VAL A 120 5.09 -1.41 1.21
N PHE A 121 5.10 -0.13 0.86
CA PHE A 121 4.16 0.85 1.40
C PHE A 121 3.13 1.21 0.35
N VAL A 122 1.87 1.25 0.76
CA VAL A 122 0.73 1.74 -0.01
C VAL A 122 0.22 2.98 0.72
N SER A 123 -0.19 4.02 0.00
CA SER A 123 -0.74 5.23 0.61
C SER A 123 -2.25 5.12 0.90
N GLY A 124 -2.69 5.57 2.07
CA GLY A 124 -4.09 5.77 2.45
C GLY A 124 -4.50 7.25 2.54
N ASN A 125 -5.74 7.49 2.98
CA ASN A 125 -6.28 8.85 3.09
C ASN A 125 -5.65 9.65 4.24
N HIS A 126 -5.20 9.01 5.32
CA HIS A 126 -4.42 9.70 6.36
C HIS A 126 -2.99 10.00 5.93
N ASP A 127 -2.50 9.30 4.90
CA ASP A 127 -1.16 9.54 4.36
C ASP A 127 -1.14 10.71 3.36
N LEU A 128 -2.20 10.89 2.58
CA LEU A 128 -2.27 11.88 1.49
C LEU A 128 -3.32 12.98 1.69
N GLY A 129 -4.26 12.80 2.62
CA GLY A 129 -5.48 13.58 2.73
C GLY A 129 -6.62 13.00 1.87
N ASN A 130 -7.87 13.26 2.27
CA ASN A 130 -9.05 12.78 1.52
C ASN A 130 -9.11 13.34 0.07
N THR A 131 -8.60 14.56 -0.12
CA THR A 131 -8.38 15.19 -1.42
C THR A 131 -6.89 15.53 -1.51
N PRO A 132 -6.06 14.67 -2.13
CA PRO A 132 -4.63 14.84 -2.12
C PRO A 132 -4.22 16.04 -2.98
N THR A 133 -3.14 16.69 -2.57
CA THR A 133 -2.48 17.80 -3.30
C THR A 133 -1.08 17.38 -3.75
N PRO A 134 -0.45 18.08 -4.71
CA PRO A 134 0.93 17.79 -5.10
C PRO A 134 1.91 17.77 -3.92
N GLU A 135 1.72 18.66 -2.94
CA GLU A 135 2.57 18.75 -1.75
C GLU A 135 2.40 17.55 -0.81
N SER A 136 1.17 17.06 -0.63
CA SER A 136 0.92 15.86 0.17
C SER A 136 1.53 14.60 -0.46
N ILE A 137 1.46 14.50 -1.80
CA ILE A 137 2.09 13.41 -2.57
C ILE A 137 3.61 13.50 -2.45
N GLU A 138 4.19 14.70 -2.60
CA GLU A 138 5.63 14.89 -2.43
C GLU A 138 6.09 14.52 -1.02
N GLN A 139 5.33 14.90 0.02
CA GLN A 139 5.63 14.52 1.39
C GLN A 139 5.64 13.00 1.56
N PHE A 140 4.61 12.30 1.06
CA PHE A 140 4.58 10.84 1.10
C PHE A 140 5.78 10.22 0.38
N CYS A 141 6.08 10.68 -0.84
CA CYS A 141 7.20 10.16 -1.63
C CYS A 141 8.56 10.35 -0.95
N ARG A 142 8.76 11.48 -0.25
CA ARG A 142 9.96 11.70 0.57
C ARG A 142 10.05 10.75 1.75
N ASP A 143 8.92 10.34 2.32
CA ASP A 143 8.89 9.51 3.52
C ASP A 143 8.92 8.00 3.24
N TRP A 144 8.21 7.55 2.20
CA TRP A 144 7.88 6.14 1.98
C TRP A 144 8.20 5.63 0.57
N GLY A 145 8.73 6.49 -0.30
CA GLY A 145 8.94 6.21 -1.72
C GLY A 145 7.66 6.42 -2.53
N ASP A 146 7.73 6.08 -3.81
CA ASP A 146 6.67 6.39 -4.78
C ASP A 146 5.26 5.95 -4.32
N ASP A 147 4.28 6.83 -4.52
CA ASP A 147 2.87 6.63 -4.14
C ASP A 147 2.14 5.57 -4.99
N TYR A 148 2.69 5.24 -6.15
CA TYR A 148 2.28 4.12 -6.98
C TYR A 148 3.47 3.59 -7.78
N PHE A 149 3.54 2.28 -7.98
CA PHE A 149 4.65 1.60 -8.65
C PHE A 149 4.29 0.15 -8.95
N SER A 150 5.14 -0.54 -9.72
CA SER A 150 5.03 -1.98 -9.92
C SER A 150 6.33 -2.69 -9.55
N PHE A 151 6.21 -3.97 -9.20
CA PHE A 151 7.35 -4.82 -8.89
C PHE A 151 7.05 -6.27 -9.22
N TRP A 152 8.12 -7.07 -9.29
CA TRP A 152 8.02 -8.48 -9.58
C TRP A 152 8.54 -9.31 -8.42
N VAL A 153 7.87 -10.42 -8.12
CA VAL A 153 8.31 -11.35 -7.08
C VAL A 153 7.97 -12.78 -7.48
N GLY A 154 9.01 -13.60 -7.70
CA GLY A 154 8.86 -15.03 -8.01
C GLY A 154 7.84 -15.38 -9.09
N GLY A 155 7.78 -14.62 -10.20
CA GLY A 155 6.86 -14.84 -11.32
C GLY A 155 5.50 -14.15 -11.22
N VAL A 156 5.33 -13.32 -10.19
CA VAL A 156 4.11 -12.53 -9.93
C VAL A 156 4.39 -11.06 -10.20
N LEU A 157 3.49 -10.40 -10.92
CA LEU A 157 3.50 -8.95 -11.11
C LEU A 157 2.63 -8.32 -10.02
N CYS A 158 3.19 -7.38 -9.27
CA CYS A 158 2.50 -6.64 -8.24
C CYS A 158 2.35 -5.18 -8.66
N LEU A 159 1.14 -4.63 -8.52
CA LEU A 159 0.80 -3.23 -8.78
C LEU A 159 0.41 -2.58 -7.46
N VAL A 160 1.10 -1.51 -7.07
CA VAL A 160 0.72 -0.65 -5.94
C VAL A 160 0.07 0.59 -6.52
N LEU A 161 -1.19 0.84 -6.16
CA LEU A 161 -1.99 1.95 -6.67
C LEU A 161 -2.22 3.00 -5.60
N ASN A 162 -2.24 4.26 -6.01
CA ASN A 162 -2.75 5.34 -5.19
C ASN A 162 -4.27 5.41 -5.36
N SER A 163 -5.01 4.74 -4.46
CA SER A 163 -6.48 4.72 -4.51
C SER A 163 -7.12 6.07 -4.21
N GLN A 164 -6.40 7.01 -3.59
CA GLN A 164 -6.95 8.31 -3.23
C GLN A 164 -7.26 9.15 -4.47
N PHE A 165 -6.48 8.99 -5.55
CA PHE A 165 -6.79 9.62 -6.82
C PHE A 165 -8.13 9.14 -7.42
N PHE A 166 -8.50 7.88 -7.19
CA PHE A 166 -9.79 7.35 -7.66
C PHE A 166 -10.96 7.88 -6.85
N PHE A 167 -10.74 8.21 -5.58
CA PHE A 167 -11.76 8.68 -4.66
C PHE A 167 -12.04 10.18 -4.84
N ASP A 168 -10.99 11.02 -4.82
CA ASP A 168 -11.10 12.45 -5.12
C ASP A 168 -9.73 13.03 -5.50
N SER A 169 -9.44 13.16 -6.79
CA SER A 169 -8.21 13.79 -7.28
C SER A 169 -8.35 15.28 -7.61
N SER A 170 -9.40 15.97 -7.14
CA SER A 170 -9.66 17.35 -7.54
C SER A 170 -8.54 18.33 -7.13
N GLY A 171 -7.76 18.00 -6.10
CA GLY A 171 -6.59 18.76 -5.67
C GLY A 171 -5.32 18.54 -6.51
N CYS A 172 -5.27 17.53 -7.38
CA CYS A 172 -4.10 17.21 -8.20
C CYS A 172 -4.43 16.45 -9.51
N PRO A 173 -5.29 17.00 -10.39
CA PRO A 173 -5.78 16.30 -11.58
C PRO A 173 -4.68 15.82 -12.54
N GLU A 174 -3.58 16.57 -12.68
CA GLU A 174 -2.44 16.20 -13.53
C GLU A 174 -1.71 14.94 -13.02
N LEU A 175 -1.61 14.76 -11.70
CA LEU A 175 -1.00 13.56 -11.10
C LEU A 175 -1.88 12.32 -11.30
N MET A 176 -3.20 12.50 -11.21
CA MET A 176 -4.16 11.45 -11.54
C MET A 176 -4.10 11.06 -13.02
N GLU A 177 -3.98 12.02 -13.94
CA GLU A 177 -3.81 11.71 -15.37
C GLU A 177 -2.53 10.87 -15.61
N ALA A 178 -1.41 11.25 -15.00
CA ALA A 178 -0.17 10.48 -15.07
C ALA A 178 -0.34 9.05 -14.49
N HIS A 179 -1.05 8.91 -13.37
CA HIS A 179 -1.37 7.62 -12.77
C HIS A 179 -2.25 6.75 -13.68
N GLU A 180 -3.27 7.31 -14.32
CA GLU A 180 -4.15 6.59 -15.26
C GLU A 180 -3.37 6.08 -16.49
N VAL A 181 -2.50 6.92 -17.07
CA VAL A 181 -1.61 6.52 -18.18
C VAL A 181 -0.67 5.41 -17.75
N TRP A 182 -0.07 5.53 -16.56
CA TRP A 182 0.80 4.50 -16.01
C TRP A 182 0.05 3.19 -15.78
N LEU A 183 -1.13 3.23 -15.14
CA LEU A 183 -1.92 2.04 -14.86
C LEU A 183 -2.32 1.32 -16.15
N GLU A 184 -2.76 2.05 -17.16
CA GLU A 184 -3.10 1.46 -18.46
C GLU A 184 -1.89 0.75 -19.09
N SER A 185 -0.70 1.37 -19.01
CA SER A 185 0.53 0.73 -19.47
C SER A 185 0.82 -0.57 -18.71
N GLN A 186 0.62 -0.62 -17.40
CA GLN A 186 0.88 -1.83 -16.61
C GLN A 186 -0.13 -2.93 -16.89
N LEU A 187 -1.42 -2.59 -17.06
CA LEU A 187 -2.46 -3.55 -17.43
C LEU A 187 -2.18 -4.12 -18.83
N GLN A 188 -1.78 -3.30 -19.80
CA GLN A 188 -1.36 -3.76 -21.11
C GLN A 188 -0.15 -4.69 -21.02
N ARG A 189 0.89 -4.31 -20.25
CA ARG A 189 2.07 -5.15 -20.01
C ARG A 189 1.70 -6.48 -19.36
N ALA A 190 0.74 -6.50 -18.44
CA ALA A 190 0.25 -7.71 -17.80
C ALA A 190 -0.41 -8.66 -18.81
N THR A 191 -1.01 -8.17 -19.90
CA THR A 191 -1.53 -9.04 -20.96
C THR A 191 -0.45 -9.61 -21.88
N GLN A 192 0.68 -8.92 -22.03
CA GLN A 192 1.75 -9.26 -22.98
C GLN A 192 2.87 -10.09 -22.36
N THR A 193 3.17 -9.83 -21.09
CA THR A 193 4.29 -10.46 -20.38
C THR A 193 3.75 -11.68 -19.63
N PRO A 194 4.33 -12.88 -19.79
CA PRO A 194 3.96 -14.03 -18.97
C PRO A 194 4.16 -13.70 -17.49
N SER A 195 3.09 -13.81 -16.70
CA SER A 195 3.13 -13.80 -15.25
C SER A 195 2.13 -14.82 -14.77
N ARG A 196 2.40 -15.47 -13.63
CA ARG A 196 1.47 -16.46 -13.09
C ARG A 196 0.24 -15.79 -12.50
N HIS A 197 0.48 -14.69 -11.79
CA HIS A 197 -0.52 -13.90 -11.08
C HIS A 197 -0.27 -12.40 -11.29
N VAL A 198 -1.31 -11.60 -11.11
CA VAL A 198 -1.22 -10.14 -10.99
C VAL A 198 -1.87 -9.75 -9.66
N LEU A 199 -1.10 -9.14 -8.76
CA LEU A 199 -1.64 -8.66 -7.48
C LEU A 199 -1.76 -7.15 -7.54
N VAL A 200 -2.87 -6.62 -7.04
CA VAL A 200 -3.13 -5.19 -6.93
C VAL A 200 -3.26 -4.85 -5.45
N PHE A 201 -2.44 -3.91 -4.99
CA PHE A 201 -2.45 -3.38 -3.63
C PHE A 201 -2.91 -1.93 -3.69
N GLN A 202 -3.92 -1.59 -2.89
CA GLN A 202 -4.39 -0.22 -2.72
C GLN A 202 -4.97 -0.06 -1.32
N HIS A 203 -5.25 1.15 -0.86
CA HIS A 203 -5.84 1.34 0.47
C HIS A 203 -7.37 1.18 0.42
N ILE A 204 -8.07 2.04 -0.33
CA ILE A 204 -9.54 2.07 -0.39
C ILE A 204 -10.04 0.85 -1.16
N PRO A 205 -10.90 -0.01 -0.59
CA PRO A 205 -11.47 -1.13 -1.31
C PRO A 205 -12.37 -0.67 -2.45
N LEU A 206 -12.40 -1.45 -3.54
CA LEU A 206 -13.40 -1.24 -4.59
C LEU A 206 -14.81 -1.27 -3.97
N PHE A 207 -15.10 -2.28 -3.16
CA PHE A 207 -16.35 -2.47 -2.42
C PHE A 207 -16.11 -3.24 -1.12
N LEU A 208 -16.95 -3.02 -0.11
CA LEU A 208 -16.94 -3.69 1.18
C LEU A 208 -17.61 -5.06 1.09
N ASN A 209 -18.86 -5.09 0.60
CA ASN A 209 -19.71 -6.28 0.61
C ASN A 209 -20.04 -6.76 -0.80
N LYS A 210 -20.51 -5.85 -1.67
CA LYS A 210 -20.96 -6.22 -3.03
C LYS A 210 -20.58 -5.16 -4.07
N PRO A 211 -20.26 -5.55 -5.33
CA PRO A 211 -19.85 -4.61 -6.37
C PRO A 211 -20.87 -3.54 -6.77
N ASP A 212 -22.14 -3.69 -6.39
CA ASP A 212 -23.24 -2.79 -6.72
C ASP A 212 -23.76 -2.02 -5.48
N GLU A 213 -23.04 -2.05 -4.35
CA GLU A 213 -23.41 -1.30 -3.14
C GLU A 213 -23.37 0.22 -3.33
N GLU A 214 -24.05 0.95 -2.46
CA GLU A 214 -24.04 2.41 -2.49
C GLU A 214 -22.65 2.96 -2.16
N ASP A 215 -22.42 4.20 -2.60
CA ASP A 215 -21.20 4.93 -2.30
C ASP A 215 -21.13 5.20 -0.79
N ASP A 216 -19.96 4.96 -0.21
CA ASP A 216 -19.67 5.11 1.21
C ASP A 216 -18.27 5.75 1.36
N TYR A 217 -17.96 6.25 2.56
CA TYR A 217 -16.63 6.74 2.87
C TYR A 217 -15.54 5.66 2.69
N PHE A 218 -15.89 4.40 2.95
CA PHE A 218 -14.94 3.29 2.93
C PHE A 218 -14.88 2.54 1.59
N ASN A 219 -15.53 3.00 0.53
CA ASN A 219 -15.47 2.35 -0.79
C ASN A 219 -15.28 3.36 -1.93
N LEU A 220 -14.88 2.86 -3.10
CA LEU A 220 -14.83 3.70 -4.29
C LEU A 220 -16.25 3.90 -4.87
N GLN A 221 -16.49 5.10 -5.38
CA GLN A 221 -17.77 5.46 -5.99
C GLN A 221 -18.08 4.50 -7.14
N LYS A 222 -19.36 4.15 -7.27
CA LYS A 222 -19.84 3.07 -8.14
C LYS A 222 -19.32 3.16 -9.57
N GLY A 223 -19.37 4.35 -10.19
CA GLY A 223 -18.89 4.54 -11.56
C GLY A 223 -17.38 4.29 -11.72
N ILE A 224 -16.58 4.66 -10.72
CA ILE A 224 -15.13 4.41 -10.71
C ILE A 224 -14.86 2.94 -10.48
N ARG A 225 -15.52 2.34 -9.49
CA ARG A 225 -15.44 0.90 -9.19
C ARG A 225 -15.76 0.04 -10.42
N GLU A 226 -16.88 0.31 -11.11
CA GLU A 226 -17.30 -0.45 -12.29
C GLU A 226 -16.24 -0.40 -13.39
N ARG A 227 -15.69 0.80 -13.65
CA ARG A 227 -14.61 1.01 -14.62
C ARG A 227 -13.35 0.20 -14.26
N LEU A 228 -12.91 0.26 -13.00
CA LEU A 228 -11.72 -0.47 -12.54
C LEU A 228 -11.94 -1.99 -12.59
N ILE A 229 -13.09 -2.49 -12.16
CA ILE A 229 -13.44 -3.91 -12.26
C ILE A 229 -13.37 -4.38 -13.70
N GLN A 230 -13.89 -3.60 -14.65
CA GLN A 230 -13.86 -3.96 -16.07
C GLN A 230 -12.42 -4.03 -16.60
N ARG A 231 -11.59 -3.03 -16.29
CA ARG A 231 -10.17 -3.00 -16.70
C ARG A 231 -9.37 -4.16 -16.12
N PHE A 232 -9.56 -4.44 -14.83
CA PHE A 232 -8.90 -5.57 -14.16
C PHE A 232 -9.37 -6.91 -14.71
N LYS A 233 -10.66 -7.08 -15.01
CA LYS A 233 -11.17 -8.28 -15.68
C LYS A 233 -10.51 -8.47 -17.03
N GLN A 234 -10.47 -7.44 -17.88
CA GLN A 234 -9.84 -7.50 -19.21
C GLN A 234 -8.36 -7.88 -19.12
N ALA A 235 -7.61 -7.31 -18.17
CA ALA A 235 -6.22 -7.68 -17.94
C ALA A 235 -6.06 -9.10 -17.36
N GLY A 236 -7.03 -9.55 -16.57
CA GLY A 236 -7.07 -10.84 -15.87
C GLY A 236 -7.74 -11.98 -16.63
N GLU A 237 -8.27 -11.79 -17.85
CA GLU A 237 -8.97 -12.86 -18.59
C GLU A 237 -8.12 -14.13 -18.81
N LYS A 238 -6.80 -14.04 -18.63
CA LYS A 238 -5.85 -15.16 -18.73
C LYS A 238 -5.08 -15.47 -17.43
N LYS A 239 -5.34 -14.76 -16.31
CA LYS A 239 -4.52 -14.79 -15.09
C LYS A 239 -5.36 -14.55 -13.82
N ALA A 240 -4.92 -15.04 -12.67
CA ALA A 240 -5.56 -14.62 -11.42
C ALA A 240 -5.15 -13.18 -11.10
N LEU A 241 -6.15 -12.29 -11.01
CA LEU A 241 -5.99 -10.94 -10.49
C LEU A 241 -6.60 -10.87 -9.10
N GLU A 242 -5.78 -10.49 -8.12
CA GLU A 242 -6.19 -10.43 -6.71
C GLU A 242 -5.99 -9.01 -6.18
N LEU A 243 -6.98 -8.51 -5.43
CA LEU A 243 -6.97 -7.17 -4.87
C LEU A 243 -6.85 -7.22 -3.35
N TYR A 244 -5.90 -6.45 -2.83
CA TYR A 244 -5.56 -6.37 -1.41
C TYR A 244 -5.73 -4.94 -0.92
N THR A 245 -6.59 -4.75 0.09
CA THR A 245 -7.03 -3.44 0.59
C THR A 245 -7.04 -3.40 2.12
N SER A 246 -7.23 -2.23 2.73
CA SER A 246 -7.30 -2.01 4.19
C SER A 246 -8.50 -2.64 4.91
N LYS A 247 -9.14 -3.69 4.36
CA LYS A 247 -10.33 -4.29 4.98
C LYS A 247 -9.99 -4.88 6.35
N SER A 248 -10.29 -4.16 7.43
CA SER A 248 -10.43 -4.54 8.86
C SER A 248 -9.66 -5.77 9.37
N GLN A 249 -8.47 -6.06 8.82
CA GLN A 249 -7.63 -7.20 9.18
C GLN A 249 -6.26 -6.66 9.54
N VAL A 250 -5.86 -6.90 10.79
CA VAL A 250 -4.60 -6.40 11.36
C VAL A 250 -3.39 -6.92 10.58
N ALA A 251 -3.41 -8.20 10.19
CA ALA A 251 -2.49 -8.79 9.23
C ALA A 251 -2.99 -10.15 8.72
N SER A 252 -2.71 -10.46 7.45
CA SER A 252 -3.09 -11.71 6.77
C SER A 252 -1.91 -12.32 6.01
N VAL A 253 -1.85 -13.66 6.02
CA VAL A 253 -0.84 -14.45 5.32
C VAL A 253 -1.42 -14.93 3.99
N HIS A 254 -0.76 -14.61 2.87
CA HIS A 254 -1.22 -14.98 1.53
C HIS A 254 -0.21 -15.89 0.85
N LEU A 255 -0.65 -17.11 0.53
CA LEU A 255 0.15 -18.15 -0.11
C LEU A 255 -0.09 -18.14 -1.62
N MET A 256 0.97 -17.87 -2.39
CA MET A 256 0.97 -17.96 -3.85
C MET A 256 1.33 -19.38 -4.28
N LEU A 257 0.39 -20.04 -4.95
CA LEU A 257 0.52 -21.40 -5.48
C LEU A 257 0.76 -21.41 -7.00
#